data_AF-A0A6P0TEQ0-F1
#
_entry.id   AF-A0A6P0TEQ0-F1
#
_cell.length_a   1.000
_cell.length_b   1.000
_cell.length_c   1.000
_cell.angle_alpha   90.00
_cell.angle_beta   90.00
_cell.angle_gamma   90.00
#
_symmetry.space_group_name_H-M   'P 1'
#
loop_
_entity.id
_entity.type
_entity.pdbx_description
1 polymer ?
#
loop_
_entity_poly.entity_id
_entity_poly.type
_entity_poly.pdbx_seq_one_letter_code
_entity_poly.pdbx_strand_id
1 'polypeptide(L)'
;MALLPNEIIVTVFELQQQLLNIIHEATATQFIILERYGETDVTLMDLEQLDNVRERADNYYPRFSTLLRQIASSQPSASPATMQLLQRSIEDAQSTVSALEATIREVKEDWS
;
A
#
# COMPACT_ATOMS: atom_id res chain seq x y z
N MET A 1 19.25 -5.57 22.06
CA MET A 1 18.71 -4.91 20.84
C MET A 1 17.27 -4.53 21.13
N ALA A 2 16.77 -3.41 20.59
CA ALA A 2 15.34 -3.17 20.48
C ALA A 2 14.74 -4.24 19.56
N LEU A 3 14.58 -5.47 20.08
CA LEU A 3 14.17 -6.63 19.31
C LEU A 3 12.68 -6.51 19.03
N LEU A 4 12.35 -5.99 17.86
CA LEU A 4 11.07 -6.31 17.25
C LEU A 4 11.01 -7.83 17.09
N PRO A 5 9.88 -8.47 17.46
CA PRO A 5 9.66 -9.88 17.15
C PRO A 5 9.79 -10.11 15.64
N ASN A 6 10.39 -11.23 15.24
CA ASN A 6 10.62 -11.55 13.83
C ASN A 6 9.29 -11.62 13.06
N GLU A 7 8.22 -12.06 13.72
CA GLU A 7 6.88 -12.13 13.17
C GLU A 7 6.39 -10.75 12.72
N ILE A 8 6.65 -9.70 13.50
CA ILE A 8 6.27 -8.32 13.13
C ILE A 8 7.07 -7.83 11.92
N ILE A 9 8.36 -8.17 11.85
CA ILE A 9 9.21 -7.80 10.71
C ILE A 9 8.71 -8.46 9.43
N VAL A 10 8.37 -9.76 9.49
CA VAL A 10 7.81 -10.51 8.38
C VAL A 10 6.49 -9.90 7.93
N THR A 11 5.54 -9.65 8.84
CA THR A 11 4.26 -9.01 8.52
C THR A 11 4.43 -7.67 7.81
N VAL A 12 5.37 -6.84 8.27
CA VAL A 12 5.63 -5.53 7.64
C VAL A 12 6.17 -5.71 6.22
N PHE A 13 7.08 -6.65 5.99
CA PHE A 13 7.61 -6.89 4.65
C PHE A 13 6.57 -7.49 3.70
N GLU A 14 5.70 -8.38 4.17
CA GLU A 14 4.57 -8.90 3.40
C GLU A 14 3.61 -7.77 2.99
N LEU A 15 3.28 -6.86 3.92
CA LEU A 15 2.47 -5.68 3.61
C LEU A 15 3.16 -4.77 2.60
N GLN A 16 4.47 -4.53 2.73
CA GLN A 16 5.22 -3.75 1.75
C GLN A 16 5.19 -4.39 0.36
N GLN A 17 5.29 -5.72 0.26
CA GLN A 17 5.15 -6.43 -1.00
C GLN A 17 3.74 -6.30 -1.59
N GLN A 18 2.69 -6.44 -0.77
CA GLN A 18 1.30 -6.26 -1.21
C GLN A 18 1.05 -4.85 -1.74
N LEU A 19 1.56 -3.83 -1.05
CA LEU A 19 1.45 -2.43 -1.49
C LEU A 19 2.15 -2.19 -2.84
N LEU A 20 3.34 -2.77 -3.05
CA LEU A 20 4.03 -2.71 -4.35
C LEU A 20 3.22 -3.40 -5.46
N ASN A 21 2.61 -4.54 -5.17
CA ASN A 21 1.74 -5.23 -6.12
C ASN A 21 0.52 -4.38 -6.45
N ILE A 22 -0.12 -3.74 -5.47
CA ILE A 22 -1.25 -2.82 -5.69
C ILE A 22 -0.86 -1.66 -6.60
N ILE A 23 0.30 -1.03 -6.36
CA ILE A 23 0.83 0.05 -7.20
C ILE A 23 1.00 -0.44 -8.65
N HIS A 24 1.61 -1.61 -8.81
CA HIS A 24 1.81 -2.21 -10.13
C HIS A 24 0.49 -2.49 -10.83
N GLU A 25 -0.46 -3.15 -10.16
CA GLU A 25 -1.74 -3.54 -10.74
C GLU A 25 -2.60 -2.33 -11.08
N ALA A 26 -2.63 -1.28 -10.24
CA ALA A 26 -3.34 -0.05 -10.53
C ALA A 26 -2.79 0.63 -11.79
N THR A 27 -1.47 0.81 -11.86
CA THR A 27 -0.81 1.46 -13.00
C THR A 27 -0.92 0.65 -14.30
N ALA A 28 -0.84 -0.68 -14.21
CA ALA A 28 -1.04 -1.56 -15.36
C ALA A 28 -2.49 -1.48 -15.87
N THR A 29 -3.47 -1.43 -14.98
CA THR A 29 -4.89 -1.30 -15.34
C THR A 29 -5.17 0.04 -16.00
N GLN A 30 -4.64 1.15 -15.45
CA GLN A 30 -4.74 2.48 -16.06
C GLN A 30 -4.18 2.48 -17.48
N PHE A 31 -2.98 1.90 -17.67
CA PHE A 31 -2.34 1.80 -18.98
C PHE A 31 -3.22 1.05 -19.99
N ILE A 32 -3.81 -0.08 -19.59
CA ILE A 32 -4.70 -0.87 -20.46
C ILE A 32 -5.95 -0.06 -20.86
N ILE A 33 -6.57 0.64 -19.91
CA ILE A 33 -7.76 1.47 -20.19
C ILE A 33 -7.41 2.57 -21.19
N LEU A 34 -6.31 3.29 -20.95
CA LEU A 34 -5.86 4.38 -21.82
C LEU A 34 -5.50 3.89 -23.23
N GLU A 35 -4.78 2.78 -23.36
CA GLU A 35 -4.39 2.23 -24.67
C GLU A 35 -5.59 1.76 -25.50
N ARG A 36 -6.63 1.22 -24.86
CA ARG A 36 -7.79 0.62 -25.56
C ARG A 36 -8.91 1.61 -25.82
N TYR A 37 -9.20 2.46 -24.85
CA TYR A 37 -10.40 3.30 -24.85
C TYR A 37 -10.06 4.80 -24.90
N GLY A 38 -8.80 5.17 -24.68
CA GLY A 38 -8.37 6.56 -24.54
C GLY A 38 -8.90 7.21 -23.26
N GLU A 39 -8.73 8.52 -23.18
CA GLU A 39 -9.30 9.33 -22.11
C GLU A 39 -10.65 9.90 -22.57
N THR A 40 -11.71 9.43 -21.92
CA THR A 40 -13.11 9.81 -22.16
C THR A 40 -13.80 10.11 -20.83
N ASP A 41 -14.97 10.75 -20.88
CA ASP A 41 -15.77 11.02 -19.66
C ASP A 41 -16.12 9.73 -18.88
N VAL A 42 -16.23 8.59 -19.57
CA VAL A 42 -16.55 7.29 -18.95
C VAL A 42 -15.30 6.72 -18.25
N THR A 43 -14.14 6.73 -18.92
CA THR A 43 -12.90 6.19 -18.36
C THR A 43 -12.32 7.07 -17.25
N LEU A 44 -12.60 8.38 -17.27
CA LEU A 44 -12.02 9.34 -16.34
C LEU A 44 -12.30 8.97 -14.88
N MET A 45 -13.54 8.56 -14.57
CA MET A 45 -13.92 8.17 -13.22
C MET A 45 -13.09 7.00 -12.69
N ASP A 46 -12.83 5.99 -13.52
CA ASP A 46 -12.07 4.80 -13.11
C ASP A 46 -10.56 5.06 -13.09
N LEU A 47 -10.06 5.91 -13.98
CA LEU A 47 -8.67 6.36 -13.95
C LEU A 47 -8.35 7.12 -12.66
N GLU A 48 -9.27 8.00 -12.22
CA GLU A 48 -9.16 8.70 -10.93
C GLU A 48 -9.22 7.74 -9.74
N GLN A 49 -10.07 6.70 -9.80
CA GLN A 49 -10.10 5.67 -8.76
C GLN A 49 -8.76 4.92 -8.66
N LEU A 50 -8.19 4.51 -9.80
CA LEU A 50 -6.90 3.83 -9.84
C LEU A 50 -5.74 4.74 -9.38
N ASP A 51 -5.80 6.04 -9.66
CA ASP A 51 -4.83 7.02 -9.14
C ASP A 51 -4.93 7.13 -7.62
N ASN A 52 -6.15 7.21 -7.07
CA ASN A 52 -6.37 7.19 -5.63
C ASN A 52 -5.85 5.90 -4.98
N VAL A 53 -6.03 4.75 -5.63
CA VAL A 53 -5.50 3.47 -5.16
C VAL A 53 -3.97 3.52 -5.08
N ARG A 54 -3.31 3.98 -6.15
CA ARG A 54 -1.85 4.13 -6.19
C ARG A 54 -1.37 5.06 -5.08
N GLU A 55 -1.96 6.24 -4.96
CA GLU A 55 -1.56 7.26 -3.97
C GLU A 55 -1.67 6.72 -2.54
N ARG A 56 -2.76 6.01 -2.22
CA ARG A 56 -2.92 5.40 -0.90
C ARG A 56 -1.86 4.34 -0.64
N ALA A 57 -1.53 3.50 -1.60
CA ALA A 57 -0.47 2.51 -1.45
C ALA A 57 0.92 3.16 -1.27
N ASP A 58 1.23 4.20 -2.05
CA ASP A 58 2.46 5.00 -1.98
C ASP A 58 2.62 5.73 -0.64
N ASN A 59 1.53 6.03 0.07
CA ASN A 59 1.60 6.62 1.40
C ASN A 59 2.05 5.61 2.48
N TYR A 60 1.62 4.35 2.39
CA TYR A 60 1.95 3.33 3.40
C TYR A 60 3.32 2.69 3.18
N TYR A 61 3.72 2.44 1.93
CA TYR A 61 4.96 1.74 1.60
C TYR A 61 6.23 2.38 2.22
N PRO A 62 6.51 3.68 2.02
CA PRO A 62 7.70 4.33 2.57
C PRO A 62 7.59 4.53 4.09
N ARG A 63 6.37 4.68 4.62
CA ARG A 63 6.13 4.79 6.07
C ARG A 63 6.66 3.57 6.82
N PHE A 64 6.42 2.36 6.31
CA PHE A 64 6.95 1.13 6.92
C PHE A 64 8.47 1.08 6.94
N SER A 65 9.13 1.37 5.81
CA SER A 65 10.60 1.39 5.75
C SER A 65 11.22 2.40 6.73
N THR A 66 10.56 3.56 6.90
CA THR A 66 10.99 4.63 7.80
C THR A 66 10.89 4.18 9.26
N LEU A 67 9.76 3.59 9.65
CA LEU A 67 9.52 3.11 11.01
C LEU A 67 10.46 1.95 11.37
N LEU A 68 10.64 0.96 10.49
CA LEU A 68 11.56 -0.14 10.71
C LEU A 68 13.00 0.36 10.92
N ARG A 69 13.46 1.29 10.08
CA ARG A 69 14.80 1.88 10.21
C ARG A 69 14.95 2.64 11.53
N GLN A 70 13.95 3.43 11.93
CA GLN A 70 13.97 4.17 13.18
C GLN A 70 14.05 3.24 14.39
N ILE A 71 13.27 2.15 14.39
CA ILE A 71 13.27 1.15 15.46
C ILE A 71 14.62 0.42 15.52
N ALA A 72 15.14 -0.03 14.38
CA ALA A 72 16.42 -0.72 14.31
C ALA A 72 17.60 0.15 14.80
N SER A 73 17.50 1.47 14.60
CA SER A 73 18.51 2.44 15.03
C SER A 73 18.39 2.84 16.51
N SER A 74 17.30 2.48 17.18
CA SER A 74 17.03 2.88 18.56
C SER A 74 17.70 1.93 19.56
N GLN A 75 18.47 2.49 20.49
CA GLN A 75 19.15 1.74 21.55
C GLN A 75 18.92 2.40 22.92
N PRO A 76 18.79 1.61 24.02
CA PRO A 76 18.74 0.14 24.04
C PRO A 76 17.40 -0.45 23.58
N SER A 77 16.35 0.38 23.53
CA SER A 77 14.99 0.04 23.08
C SER A 77 14.43 1.16 22.20
N ALA A 78 13.45 0.83 21.35
CA ALA A 78 12.68 1.82 20.63
C ALA A 78 11.67 2.52 21.54
N SER A 79 11.31 3.75 21.21
CA SER A 79 10.33 4.50 21.99
C SER A 79 8.95 3.80 21.92
N PRO A 80 8.16 3.78 23.03
CA PRO A 80 6.81 3.24 23.00
C PRO A 80 5.93 3.89 21.94
N ALA A 81 6.12 5.19 21.66
CA ALA A 81 5.40 5.92 20.64
C ALA A 81 5.70 5.38 19.22
N THR A 82 6.97 5.10 18.90
CA THR A 82 7.34 4.53 17.60
C THR A 82 6.79 3.11 17.43
N MET A 83 6.78 2.31 18.50
CA MET A 83 6.21 0.96 18.48
C MET A 83 4.69 0.99 18.29
N GLN A 84 3.97 1.89 18.98
CA GLN A 84 2.53 2.09 18.79
C GLN A 84 2.21 2.59 17.38
N LEU A 85 3.05 3.46 16.83
CA LEU A 85 2.88 3.96 15.48
C LEU A 85 3.06 2.85 14.44
N LEU A 86 4.03 1.95 14.63
CA LEU A 86 4.19 0.77 13.78
C LEU A 86 2.95 -0.14 13.84
N GLN A 87 2.49 -0.48 15.05
CA GLN A 87 1.33 -1.34 15.23
C GLN A 87 0.07 -0.79 14.53
N ARG A 88 -0.24 0.50 14.72
CA ARG A 88 -1.36 1.15 14.03
C ARG A 88 -1.18 1.15 12.53
N SER A 89 0.04 1.39 12.05
CA SER A 89 0.33 1.38 10.60
C SER A 89 0.07 0.00 9.99
N ILE A 90 0.39 -1.09 10.72
CA ILE A 90 0.10 -2.48 10.31
C ILE A 90 -1.42 -2.69 10.20
N GLU A 91 -2.16 -2.36 11.25
CA GLU A 91 -3.63 -2.52 11.29
C GLU A 91 -4.32 -1.72 10.17
N ASP A 92 -3.94 -0.45 10.00
CA ASP A 92 -4.47 0.43 8.96
C ASP A 92 -4.14 -0.09 7.55
N ALA A 93 -2.91 -0.56 7.34
CA ALA A 93 -2.48 -1.07 6.03
C ALA A 93 -3.20 -2.37 5.67
N GLN A 94 -3.40 -3.30 6.62
CA GLN A 94 -4.13 -4.55 6.37
C GLN A 94 -5.57 -4.29 5.90
N SER A 95 -6.27 -3.37 6.56
CA SER A 95 -7.61 -2.94 6.16
C SER A 95 -7.59 -2.24 4.79
N THR A 96 -6.60 -1.37 4.56
CA THR A 96 -6.47 -0.61 3.32
C THR A 96 -6.17 -1.52 2.13
N VAL A 97 -5.21 -2.44 2.24
CA VAL A 97 -4.82 -3.37 1.16
C VAL A 97 -6.05 -4.09 0.60
N SER A 98 -6.88 -4.65 1.47
CA SER A 98 -8.08 -5.39 1.05
C SER A 98 -9.05 -4.50 0.25
N ALA A 99 -9.24 -3.25 0.66
CA ALA A 99 -10.10 -2.29 -0.04
C ALA A 99 -9.51 -1.86 -1.39
N LEU A 100 -8.20 -1.62 -1.45
CA LEU A 100 -7.51 -1.22 -2.69
C LEU A 100 -7.55 -2.34 -3.74
N GLU A 101 -7.33 -3.58 -3.33
CA GLU A 101 -7.43 -4.76 -4.20
C GLU A 101 -8.85 -4.95 -4.76
N ALA A 102 -9.87 -4.67 -3.94
CA ALA A 102 -11.27 -4.72 -4.38
C ALA A 102 -11.56 -3.67 -5.46
N THR A 103 -11.14 -2.42 -5.24
CA THR A 103 -11.31 -1.34 -6.24
C THR A 103 -10.63 -1.66 -7.56
N ILE A 104 -9.39 -2.18 -7.54
CA ILE A 104 -8.70 -2.59 -8.79
C ILE A 104 -9.50 -3.69 -9.50
N ARG A 105 -10.06 -4.64 -8.76
CA ARG A 105 -10.83 -5.74 -9.34
C ARG A 105 -12.12 -5.24 -9.98
N GLU A 106 -12.87 -4.39 -9.29
CA GLU A 106 -14.11 -3.79 -9.80
C GLU A 106 -13.84 -3.06 -11.12
N VAL A 107 -12.83 -2.18 -11.15
CA VAL A 107 -12.44 -1.48 -12.38
C VAL A 107 -12.04 -2.47 -13.47
N LYS A 108 -11.26 -3.52 -13.17
CA LYS A 108 -10.91 -4.53 -14.18
C LYS A 108 -12.13 -5.26 -14.74
N GLU A 109 -13.13 -5.56 -13.92
CA GLU A 109 -14.35 -6.22 -14.35
C GLU A 109 -15.16 -5.34 -15.31
N ASP A 110 -15.21 -4.03 -15.06
CA ASP A 110 -15.90 -3.05 -15.94
C ASP A 110 -15.26 -2.91 -17.33
N TRP A 111 -13.96 -3.20 -17.46
CA TRP A 111 -13.18 -3.02 -18.70
C TRP A 111 -12.62 -4.34 -19.28
N SER A 112 -13.14 -5.49 -18.83
CA SER A 112 -12.73 -6.84 -19.28
C SER A 112 -13.40 -7.33 -20.57
#